data_AF-A0A0T6BFT0-F1
#
_entry.id   AF-A0A0T6BFT0-F1
#
_cell.length_a   1.000
_cell.length_b   1.000
_cell.length_c   1.000
_cell.angle_alpha   90.00
_cell.angle_beta   90.00
_cell.angle_gamma   90.00
#
_symmetry.space_group_name_H-M   'P 1'
#
loop_
_entity.id
_entity.type
_entity.pdbx_description
1 polymer ?
#
loop_
_entity_poly.entity_id
_entity_poly.type
_entity_poly.pdbx_seq_one_letter_code
_entity_poly.pdbx_strand_id
1 'polypeptide(L)'
;REVIEKKPEQFKISCLSDIRALFPSDSNPFYAGYGNRINDVWAYRAVGIPIVRIFTINPKGELKHELTQTFQSSYVQQSLVVNNVFPSVDPKIFFDVEYADSGYSESVERLSHIFDDFSNDELSEVLTT
;
A
#
# COMPACT_ATOMS: atom_id res chain seq x y z
N ARG A 1 15.34 -4.66 -28.41
CA ARG A 1 16.25 -5.44 -27.53
C ARG A 1 16.53 -4.55 -26.33
N GLU A 2 15.81 -4.74 -25.22
CA GLU A 2 16.05 -3.92 -24.03
C GLU A 2 17.42 -4.24 -23.43
N VAL A 3 18.14 -3.17 -23.10
CA VAL A 3 19.45 -3.20 -22.46
C VAL A 3 19.19 -3.14 -20.97
N ILE A 4 19.06 -4.31 -20.31
CA ILE A 4 19.00 -4.35 -18.85
C ILE A 4 20.42 -4.11 -18.35
N GLU A 5 20.72 -2.87 -17.96
CA GLU A 5 21.93 -2.57 -17.21
C GLU A 5 21.94 -3.44 -15.95
N LYS A 6 23.05 -4.15 -15.72
CA LYS A 6 23.23 -5.15 -14.65
C LYS A 6 23.33 -4.52 -13.25
N LYS A 7 22.58 -3.45 -12.98
CA LYS A 7 22.45 -2.78 -11.68
C LYS A 7 21.00 -2.96 -11.21
N PRO A 8 20.67 -4.09 -10.56
CA PRO A 8 19.29 -4.42 -10.19
C PRO A 8 18.61 -3.37 -9.30
N GLU A 9 19.40 -2.59 -8.56
CA GLU A 9 18.90 -1.49 -7.72
C GLU A 9 18.39 -0.31 -8.55
N GLN A 10 19.11 0.04 -9.62
CA GLN A 10 18.71 1.12 -10.53
C GLN A 10 17.47 0.73 -11.33
N PHE A 11 17.35 -0.55 -11.70
CA PHE A 11 16.17 -1.06 -12.38
C PHE A 11 14.92 -0.91 -11.52
N LYS A 12 14.96 -1.32 -10.24
CA LYS A 12 13.80 -1.19 -9.34
C LYS A 12 13.41 0.27 -9.12
N ILE A 13 14.39 1.16 -8.93
CA ILE A 13 14.13 2.60 -8.79
C ILE A 13 13.46 3.14 -10.07
N SER A 14 14.00 2.82 -11.25
CA SER A 14 13.44 3.27 -12.52
C SER A 14 12.00 2.80 -12.69
N CYS A 15 11.74 1.49 -12.56
CA CYS A 15 10.39 0.96 -12.73
C CYS A 15 9.38 1.56 -11.74
N LEU A 16 9.75 1.72 -10.47
CA LEU A 16 8.86 2.34 -9.49
C LEU A 16 8.65 3.83 -9.78
N SER A 17 9.68 4.53 -10.26
CA SER A 17 9.57 5.92 -10.70
C SER A 17 8.67 6.08 -11.92
N ASP A 18 8.77 5.16 -12.89
CA ASP A 18 7.93 5.14 -14.09
C ASP A 18 6.45 4.92 -13.71
N ILE A 19 6.19 4.01 -12.77
CA ILE A 19 4.84 3.81 -12.22
C ILE A 19 4.36 5.08 -11.51
N ARG A 20 5.20 5.72 -10.68
CA ARG A 20 4.84 6.98 -10.01
C ARG A 20 4.49 8.09 -11.00
N ALA A 21 5.19 8.16 -12.13
CA ALA A 21 4.97 9.16 -13.16
C ALA A 21 3.61 9.01 -13.88
N LEU A 22 2.92 7.87 -13.72
CA LEU A 22 1.55 7.68 -14.22
C LEU A 22 0.50 8.37 -13.34
N PHE A 23 0.85 8.81 -12.14
CA PHE A 23 -0.05 9.48 -11.21
C PHE A 23 0.22 11.00 -11.16
N PRO A 24 -0.74 11.82 -10.70
CA PRO A 24 -0.53 13.25 -10.50
C PRO A 24 0.71 13.53 -9.66
N SER A 25 1.47 14.56 -10.01
CA SER A 25 2.74 14.89 -9.35
C SER A 25 2.60 15.23 -7.86
N ASP A 26 1.40 15.67 -7.47
CA ASP A 26 1.04 16.03 -6.10
C ASP A 26 0.60 14.83 -5.24
N SER A 27 0.52 13.64 -5.84
CA SER A 27 0.15 12.40 -5.15
C SER A 27 1.33 11.43 -5.06
N ASN A 28 1.37 10.65 -3.98
CA ASN A 28 2.25 9.50 -3.87
C ASN A 28 1.40 8.22 -3.91
N PRO A 29 1.45 7.45 -5.02
CA PRO A 29 0.66 6.22 -5.16
C PRO A 29 1.20 5.09 -4.26
N PHE A 30 2.42 5.20 -3.74
CA PHE A 30 3.02 4.16 -2.92
C PHE A 30 2.84 4.44 -1.43
N TYR A 31 1.98 3.64 -0.80
CA TYR A 31 1.71 3.76 0.62
C TYR A 31 2.79 3.09 1.49
N ALA A 32 3.19 1.85 1.17
CA ALA A 32 4.12 1.02 1.92
C ALA A 32 4.98 0.15 1.00
N GLY A 33 6.12 -0.33 1.50
CA GLY A 33 7.06 -1.17 0.75
C GLY A 33 7.46 -2.42 1.51
N TYR A 34 7.39 -3.58 0.84
CA TYR A 34 7.74 -4.87 1.41
C TYR A 34 8.81 -5.53 0.54
N GLY A 35 10.03 -5.59 1.04
CA GLY A 35 11.20 -6.11 0.33
C GLY A 35 11.79 -7.32 1.02
N ASN A 36 12.72 -8.00 0.35
CA ASN A 36 13.49 -9.10 0.95
C ASN A 36 15.00 -8.82 0.94
N ARG A 37 15.44 -7.77 0.27
CA ARG A 37 16.83 -7.32 0.22
C ARG A 37 16.93 -5.88 0.69
N ILE A 38 18.08 -5.53 1.25
CA ILE A 38 18.36 -4.15 1.63
C ILE A 38 18.17 -3.21 0.43
N ASN A 39 18.57 -3.61 -0.78
CA ASN A 39 18.41 -2.85 -2.02
C ASN A 39 16.95 -2.43 -2.30
N ASP A 40 15.97 -3.21 -1.85
CA ASP A 40 14.55 -2.88 -2.01
C ASP A 40 14.18 -1.67 -1.14
N VAL A 41 14.72 -1.61 0.08
CA VAL A 41 14.55 -0.48 1.01
C VAL A 41 15.06 0.82 0.37
N TRP A 42 16.19 0.76 -0.33
CA TRP A 42 16.76 1.93 -0.99
C TRP A 42 15.87 2.37 -2.16
N ALA A 43 15.33 1.41 -2.92
CA ALA A 43 14.40 1.70 -4.01
C ALA A 43 13.10 2.34 -3.51
N TYR A 44 12.50 1.82 -2.44
CA TYR A 44 11.30 2.36 -1.82
C TYR A 44 11.50 3.77 -1.27
N ARG A 45 12.64 4.03 -0.63
CA ARG A 45 12.99 5.38 -0.16
C ARG A 45 13.17 6.36 -1.31
N ALA A 46 13.78 5.94 -2.41
CA ALA A 46 14.01 6.80 -3.58
C ALA A 46 12.69 7.28 -4.22
N VAL A 47 11.65 6.45 -4.22
CA VAL A 47 10.33 6.82 -4.79
C VAL A 47 9.41 7.54 -3.81
N GLY A 48 9.84 7.74 -2.55
CA GLY A 48 9.14 8.57 -1.57
C GLY A 48 8.30 7.80 -0.54
N ILE A 49 8.48 6.48 -0.42
CA ILE A 49 7.83 5.71 0.65
C ILE A 49 8.51 6.06 1.98
N PRO A 50 7.76 6.51 3.01
CA PRO A 50 8.32 6.78 4.33
C PRO A 50 8.97 5.53 4.93
N ILE A 51 10.15 5.66 5.54
CA ILE A 51 10.86 4.52 6.15
C ILE A 51 10.03 3.78 7.21
N VAL A 52 9.08 4.48 7.83
CA VAL A 52 8.15 3.91 8.82
C VAL A 52 7.13 2.94 8.21
N ARG A 53 7.03 2.89 6.88
CA ARG A 53 6.16 1.99 6.12
C ARG A 53 6.95 1.04 5.22
N ILE A 54 8.26 0.87 5.49
CA ILE A 54 9.10 -0.08 4.77
C ILE A 54 9.44 -1.25 5.69
N PHE A 55 9.24 -2.46 5.17
CA PHE A 55 9.45 -3.71 5.88
C PHE A 55 10.35 -4.63 5.05
N THR A 56 11.30 -5.30 5.72
CA THR A 56 12.08 -6.38 5.13
C THR A 56 11.58 -7.72 5.65
N ILE A 57 11.31 -8.65 4.74
CA ILE A 57 10.79 -9.97 5.05
C ILE A 57 11.90 -10.99 4.87
N ASN A 58 12.08 -11.88 5.83
CA ASN A 58 12.96 -13.04 5.65
C ASN A 58 12.19 -14.28 5.16
N PRO A 59 12.89 -15.33 4.67
CA PRO A 59 12.22 -16.55 4.20
C PRO A 59 11.44 -17.32 5.27
N LYS A 60 11.62 -17.00 6.56
CA LYS A 60 10.85 -17.57 7.67
C LYS A 60 9.52 -16.83 7.91
N GLY A 61 9.26 -15.75 7.19
CA GLY A 61 8.06 -14.92 7.34
C GLY A 61 8.15 -13.89 8.46
N GLU A 62 9.35 -13.65 9.00
CA GLU A 62 9.59 -12.59 9.98
C GLU A 62 9.76 -11.25 9.25
N LEU A 63 9.01 -10.26 9.70
CA LEU A 63 9.02 -8.88 9.25
C LEU A 63 9.95 -8.06 10.13
N LYS A 64 10.87 -7.35 9.51
CA LYS A 64 11.72 -6.36 10.16
C LYS A 64 11.27 -4.96 9.75
N HIS A 65 11.01 -4.11 10.73
CA HIS A 65 10.72 -2.71 10.47
C HIS A 65 12.02 -1.94 10.20
N GLU A 66 12.11 -1.24 9.06
CA GLU A 66 13.37 -0.61 8.64
C GLU A 66 13.76 0.63 9.47
N LEU A 67 12.79 1.32 10.10
CA LEU A 67 13.10 2.47 10.96
C LEU A 67 13.73 2.02 12.28
N THR A 68 13.10 1.09 13.00
CA THR A 68 13.53 0.71 14.35
C THR A 68 14.62 -0.36 14.33
N GLN A 69 14.66 -1.18 13.28
CA GLN A 69 15.61 -2.28 13.03
C GLN A 69 15.70 -3.37 14.11
N THR A 70 15.13 -3.15 15.30
CA THR A 70 15.10 -4.06 16.45
C THR A 70 13.74 -4.74 16.59
N PHE A 71 12.68 -4.16 16.02
CA PHE A 71 11.36 -4.75 16.04
C PHE A 71 11.24 -5.81 14.94
N GLN A 72 11.20 -7.07 15.35
CA GLN A 72 10.83 -8.21 14.52
C GLN A 72 9.38 -8.58 14.84
N SER A 73 8.57 -8.69 13.81
CA SER A 73 7.17 -9.11 13.88
C SER A 73 6.88 -10.18 12.84
N SER A 74 5.64 -10.65 12.73
CA SER A 74 5.18 -11.55 11.69
C SER A 74 4.00 -10.95 10.94
N TYR A 75 3.68 -11.48 9.76
CA TYR A 75 2.45 -11.09 9.05
C TYR A 75 1.19 -11.28 9.89
N VAL A 76 1.15 -12.32 10.73
CA VAL A 76 0.03 -12.58 11.63
C VAL A 76 -0.13 -11.44 12.63
N GLN A 77 0.96 -11.01 13.26
CA GLN A 77 0.94 -9.87 14.19
C GLN A 77 0.64 -8.55 13.49
N GLN A 78 1.15 -8.34 12.27
CA GLN A 78 0.85 -7.15 11.49
C GLN A 78 -0.64 -7.08 11.11
N SER A 79 -1.27 -8.23 10.83
CA SER A 79 -2.71 -8.31 10.55
C SER A 79 -3.55 -7.77 11.71
N LEU A 80 -3.14 -8.04 12.96
CA LEU A 80 -3.85 -7.55 14.16
C LEU A 80 -3.86 -6.02 14.28
N VAL A 81 -2.88 -5.34 13.67
CA VAL A 81 -2.74 -3.88 13.70
C VAL A 81 -3.00 -3.26 12.32
N VAL A 82 -3.52 -4.02 11.36
CA VAL A 82 -3.66 -3.58 9.96
C VAL A 82 -4.48 -2.30 9.87
N ASN A 83 -5.58 -2.18 10.64
CA ASN A 83 -6.43 -0.99 10.64
C ASN A 83 -5.70 0.27 11.14
N ASN A 84 -4.67 0.11 11.98
CA ASN A 84 -3.85 1.22 12.47
C ASN A 84 -2.74 1.59 11.46
N VAL A 85 -2.18 0.59 10.77
CA VAL A 85 -1.06 0.77 9.83
C VAL A 85 -1.55 1.17 8.44
N PHE A 86 -2.73 0.69 8.05
CA PHE A 86 -3.45 0.92 6.80
C PHE A 86 -4.88 1.35 7.16
N PRO A 87 -5.06 2.62 7.57
CA PRO A 87 -6.39 3.12 7.88
C PRO A 87 -7.26 3.05 6.63
N SER A 88 -8.54 2.76 6.82
CA SER A 88 -9.52 2.76 5.75
C SER A 88 -9.50 4.12 5.03
N VAL A 89 -9.41 4.08 3.71
CA VAL A 89 -9.59 5.27 2.90
C VAL A 89 -11.06 5.67 2.98
N ASP A 90 -11.34 6.90 3.42
CA ASP A 90 -12.70 7.43 3.39
C ASP A 90 -13.17 7.44 1.94
N PRO A 91 -14.26 6.73 1.59
CA PRO A 91 -14.79 6.72 0.23
C PRO A 91 -15.00 8.14 -0.30
N LYS A 92 -15.38 9.08 0.57
CA LYS A 92 -15.59 10.49 0.17
C LYS A 92 -14.30 11.15 -0.31
N ILE A 93 -13.16 10.84 0.31
CA ILE A 93 -11.85 11.34 -0.13
C ILE A 93 -11.43 10.74 -1.47
N PHE A 94 -11.79 9.47 -1.72
CA PHE A 94 -11.50 8.82 -3.01
C PHE A 94 -12.33 9.41 -4.15
N PHE A 95 -13.58 9.78 -3.87
CA PHE A 95 -14.46 10.43 -4.84
C PHE A 95 -14.14 11.92 -5.00
N ASP A 96 -13.79 12.67 -3.95
CA ASP A 96 -13.49 14.11 -4.07
C ASP A 96 -12.23 14.43 -4.91
N VAL A 97 -11.27 13.50 -5.01
CA VAL A 97 -10.06 13.66 -5.84
C VAL A 97 -10.33 13.40 -7.34
N GLU A 98 -11.37 12.64 -7.68
CA GLU A 98 -11.75 12.33 -9.08
C GLU A 98 -13.04 13.04 -9.58
N TYR A 99 -13.87 13.60 -8.69
CA TYR A 99 -15.23 14.06 -9.06
C TYR A 99 -15.39 15.57 -9.24
N ALA A 100 -14.32 16.36 -9.18
CA ALA A 100 -14.42 17.78 -9.51
C ALA A 100 -14.61 18.05 -11.02
N ASP A 101 -14.37 17.08 -11.91
CA ASP A 101 -14.36 17.32 -13.38
C ASP A 101 -15.28 16.42 -14.24
N SER A 102 -15.91 15.36 -13.70
CA SER A 102 -16.83 14.54 -14.52
C SER A 102 -18.14 14.24 -13.78
N GLY A 103 -19.24 14.86 -14.23
CA GLY A 103 -20.57 14.80 -13.63
C GLY A 103 -21.22 13.41 -13.60
N TYR A 104 -20.78 12.56 -12.68
CA TYR A 104 -21.24 11.19 -12.48
C TYR A 104 -22.02 11.05 -11.14
N SER A 105 -22.89 12.01 -10.84
CA SER A 105 -23.57 12.12 -9.53
C SER A 105 -24.64 11.04 -9.27
N GLU A 106 -25.11 10.33 -10.29
CA GLU A 106 -26.24 9.39 -10.14
C GLU A 106 -25.79 7.97 -9.77
N SER A 107 -24.53 7.61 -10.01
CA SER A 107 -24.01 6.27 -9.69
C SER A 107 -23.48 6.15 -8.26
N VAL A 108 -23.17 7.29 -7.61
CA VAL A 108 -22.63 7.33 -6.25
C VAL A 108 -23.69 7.05 -5.18
N GLU A 109 -24.93 7.47 -5.37
CA GLU A 109 -26.04 7.10 -4.46
C GLU A 109 -26.28 5.59 -4.46
N ARG A 110 -26.08 4.94 -5.61
CA ARG A 110 -26.23 3.49 -5.73
C ARG A 110 -25.16 2.72 -4.97
N LEU A 111 -23.94 3.23 -4.92
CA LEU A 111 -22.82 2.57 -4.23
C LEU A 111 -22.87 2.80 -2.72
N SER A 112 -23.32 3.96 -2.23
CA SER A 112 -23.52 4.17 -0.79
C SER A 112 -24.53 3.17 -0.21
N HIS A 113 -25.61 2.89 -0.95
CA HIS A 113 -26.59 1.87 -0.55
C HIS A 113 -26.01 0.44 -0.51
N ILE A 114 -25.02 0.13 -1.35
CA ILE A 114 -24.37 -1.20 -1.36
C ILE A 114 -23.45 -1.37 -0.14
N PHE A 115 -22.79 -0.30 0.32
CA PHE A 115 -21.91 -0.37 1.49
C PHE A 115 -22.66 -0.31 2.82
N ASP A 116 -23.82 0.35 2.88
CA ASP A 116 -24.66 0.37 4.08
C ASP A 116 -25.32 -1.00 4.38
N ASP A 117 -25.45 -1.88 3.37
CA ASP A 117 -26.04 -3.22 3.52
C ASP A 117 -25.08 -4.26 4.12
N PHE A 118 -23.78 -3.95 4.26
CA PHE A 118 -22.86 -4.81 5.02
C PHE A 118 -22.97 -4.49 6.52
N SER A 119 -23.98 -5.07 7.17
CA SER A 119 -24.06 -5.10 8.62
C SER A 119 -22.88 -5.90 9.20
N ASN A 120 -22.33 -5.40 10.32
CA ASN A 120 -21.16 -5.92 11.04
C ASN A 120 -21.31 -7.35 11.64
N ASP A 121 -22.32 -8.12 11.24
CA ASP A 121 -22.64 -9.41 11.86
C ASP A 121 -22.00 -10.63 11.18
N GLU A 122 -21.53 -10.55 9.92
CA GLU A 122 -20.93 -11.71 9.22
C GLU A 122 -19.41 -11.91 9.44
N LEU A 123 -18.71 -11.01 10.13
CA LEU A 123 -17.26 -11.16 10.38
C LEU A 123 -16.91 -12.08 11.57
N SER A 124 -17.91 -12.61 12.28
CA SER A 124 -17.70 -13.51 13.43
C SER A 124 -17.62 -15.00 13.05
N GLU A 125 -18.07 -15.40 11.86
CA GLU A 125 -18.16 -16.81 11.48
C GLU A 125 -16.92 -17.32 10.70
N VAL A 126 -16.12 -16.42 10.11
CA VAL A 126 -14.96 -16.79 9.28
C VAL A 126 -13.67 -17.03 10.10
N LEU A 127 -13.67 -16.71 11.40
CA LEU A 127 -12.48 -16.88 12.27
C LEU A 127 -12.55 -18.10 13.21
N THR A 128 -13.52 -19.01 13.03
CA THR A 128 -13.65 -20.23 13.86
C THR A 128 -13.86 -21.52 13.07
N THR A 129 -13.02 -21.80 12.08
CA THR A 129 -12.78 -23.19 11.62
C THR A 129 -11.33 -23.38 11.19
#